data_AF-A0A0G0FFA3-F1
#
_entry.id   AF-A0A0G0FFA3-F1
#
_cell.length_a   1.000
_cell.length_b   1.000
_cell.length_c   1.000
_cell.angle_alpha   90.00
_cell.angle_beta   90.00
_cell.angle_gamma   90.00
#
_symmetry.space_group_name_H-M   'P 1'
#
loop_
_entity.id
_entity.type
_entity.pdbx_description
1 polymer ?
#
loop_
_entity_poly.entity_id
_entity_poly.type
_entity_poly.pdbx_seq_one_letter_code
_entity_poly.pdbx_strand_id
1 'polypeptide(L)'
;MKIESTTLWDFPTQNYGNQPHGNNKFNGVTPALVIWNLLQRYSKEGDLVIDPMSGSGTTIDVANELKRKVIGYDINPTRSDIIKNDARKIPLQDNTVDFVFIDSPYSDNIKYSIELACIGKISC
;
A
#
# COMPACT_ATOMS: atom_id res chain seq x y z
N MET A 1 0.55 -2.73 20.30
CA MET A 1 0.62 -1.45 19.58
C MET A 1 -0.49 -0.54 20.09
N LYS A 2 -0.30 0.78 20.04
CA LYS A 2 -1.30 1.77 20.45
C LYS A 2 -1.80 2.49 19.19
N ILE A 3 -3.10 2.76 19.13
CA ILE A 3 -3.68 3.56 18.03
C ILE A 3 -3.21 5.00 18.19
N GLU A 4 -2.64 5.57 17.12
CA GLU A 4 -2.29 6.98 17.06
C GLU A 4 -3.55 7.79 16.78
N SER A 5 -3.84 8.72 17.70
CA SER A 5 -5.10 9.47 17.70
C SER A 5 -5.01 10.92 17.26
N THR A 6 -3.80 11.46 17.23
CA THR A 6 -3.49 12.84 16.81
C THR A 6 -3.27 12.91 15.31
N THR A 7 -2.98 14.10 14.79
CA THR A 7 -2.65 14.33 13.37
C THR A 7 -1.15 14.19 13.05
N LEU A 8 -0.31 13.98 14.07
CA LEU A 8 1.12 13.74 13.94
C LEU A 8 1.43 12.36 14.52
N TRP A 9 1.91 11.45 13.67
CA TRP A 9 2.28 10.09 14.07
C TRP A 9 3.79 9.97 14.00
N ASP A 10 4.40 9.49 15.09
CA ASP A 10 5.83 9.23 15.17
C ASP A 10 6.03 7.74 15.41
N PHE A 11 6.69 7.08 14.46
CA PHE A 11 6.95 5.65 14.50
C PHE A 11 8.46 5.41 14.53
N PRO A 12 9.00 4.78 15.58
CA PRO A 12 10.45 4.61 15.74
C PRO A 12 11.04 3.62 14.73
N THR A 13 10.20 2.79 14.11
CA THR A 13 10.60 1.76 13.15
C THR A 13 9.60 1.68 12.01
N GLN A 14 10.09 1.27 10.84
CA GLN A 14 9.24 1.06 9.67
C GLN A 14 8.31 -0.16 9.82
N ASN A 15 8.79 -1.18 10.53
CA ASN A 15 8.09 -2.45 10.76
C ASN A 15 7.75 -2.61 12.24
N TYR A 16 6.69 -3.37 12.53
CA TYR A 16 6.37 -3.84 13.87
C TYR A 16 6.38 -5.36 13.94
N GLY A 17 6.56 -5.91 15.14
CA GLY A 17 6.62 -7.35 15.35
C GLY A 17 7.83 -8.00 14.65
N ASN A 18 7.77 -9.33 14.54
CA ASN A 18 8.86 -10.13 13.96
C ASN A 18 8.62 -10.50 12.48
N GLN A 19 7.40 -10.32 11.98
CA GLN A 19 7.08 -10.59 10.58
C GLN A 19 7.38 -9.36 9.74
N PRO A 20 8.06 -9.52 8.59
CA PRO A 20 8.31 -8.40 7.69
C PRO A 20 7.02 -7.97 6.98
N HIS A 21 6.80 -6.66 6.89
CA HIS A 21 5.76 -6.07 6.06
C HIS A 21 6.42 -5.28 4.91
N GLY A 22 6.12 -5.69 3.68
CA GLY A 22 6.81 -5.20 2.49
C GLY A 22 8.30 -5.56 2.45
N ASN A 23 9.04 -4.88 1.58
CA ASN A 23 10.50 -5.02 1.46
C ASN A 23 11.16 -3.71 1.88
N ASN A 24 11.94 -3.72 2.96
CA ASN A 24 12.64 -2.53 3.46
C ASN A 24 13.70 -1.96 2.50
N LYS A 25 14.09 -2.70 1.46
CA LYS A 25 14.98 -2.22 0.40
C LYS A 25 14.25 -1.56 -0.76
N PHE A 26 12.91 -1.61 -0.78
CA PHE A 26 12.11 -0.94 -1.80
C PHE A 26 12.07 0.56 -1.53
N ASN A 27 12.36 1.38 -2.55
CA ASN A 27 12.35 2.83 -2.41
C ASN A 27 10.92 3.34 -2.22
N GLY A 28 10.69 4.15 -1.17
CA GLY A 28 9.34 4.63 -0.86
C GLY A 28 8.44 3.57 -0.25
N VAL A 29 9.01 2.57 0.42
CA VAL A 29 8.22 1.59 1.18
C VAL A 29 7.47 2.27 2.33
N THR A 30 6.14 2.14 2.33
CA THR A 30 5.30 2.70 3.38
C THR A 30 5.55 1.99 4.72
N PRO A 31 5.68 2.71 5.85
CA PRO A 31 5.78 2.11 7.17
C PRO A 31 4.51 1.31 7.54
N ALA A 32 4.69 0.10 8.06
CA ALA A 32 3.60 -0.81 8.42
C ALA A 32 2.67 -0.23 9.49
N LEU A 33 3.22 0.55 10.42
CA LEU A 33 2.46 1.21 11.48
C LEU A 33 1.45 2.25 10.95
N VAL A 34 1.75 2.89 9.82
CA VAL A 34 0.81 3.83 9.14
C VAL A 34 -0.40 3.04 8.66
N ILE A 35 -0.18 1.95 7.91
CA ILE A 35 -1.26 1.10 7.40
C ILE A 35 -2.06 0.50 8.54
N TRP A 36 -1.38 -0.04 9.57
CA TRP A 36 -2.04 -0.65 10.72
C TRP A 36 -2.96 0.36 11.41
N ASN A 37 -2.47 1.59 11.63
CA ASN A 37 -3.27 2.63 12.28
C ASN A 37 -4.49 3.03 11.43
N LEU A 38 -4.32 3.15 10.11
CA LEU A 38 -5.41 3.47 9.18
C LEU A 38 -6.47 2.36 9.15
N LEU A 39 -6.07 1.11 8.96
CA LEU A 39 -7.00 -0.01 8.86
C LEU A 39 -7.73 -0.27 10.18
N GLN A 40 -7.07 -0.08 11.33
CA GLN A 40 -7.73 -0.19 12.64
C GLN A 40 -8.78 0.91 12.87
N ARG A 41 -8.63 2.08 12.24
CA ARG A 41 -9.55 3.22 12.41
C ARG A 41 -10.71 3.19 11.43
N TYR A 42 -10.47 2.76 10.19
CA TYR A 42 -11.37 3.01 9.07
C TYR A 42 -11.83 1.75 8.34
N SER A 43 -11.52 0.57 8.85
CA SER A 43 -12.01 -0.71 8.31
C SER A 43 -12.30 -1.71 9.42
N LYS A 44 -13.01 -2.80 9.09
CA LYS A 44 -13.32 -3.92 9.96
C LYS A 44 -12.76 -5.23 9.37
N GLU A 45 -12.72 -6.29 10.19
CA GLU A 45 -12.42 -7.62 9.67
C GLU A 45 -13.42 -7.98 8.55
N GLY A 46 -12.91 -8.53 7.44
CA GLY A 46 -13.70 -8.90 6.27
C GLY A 46 -13.91 -7.82 5.19
N ASP A 47 -13.67 -6.55 5.51
CA ASP A 47 -13.73 -5.42 4.56
C ASP A 47 -12.70 -5.58 3.43
N LEU A 48 -13.01 -5.08 2.24
CA LEU A 48 -12.12 -5.06 1.08
C LEU A 48 -11.26 -3.79 1.06
N VAL A 49 -9.95 -4.00 1.22
CA VAL A 49 -8.90 -3.00 1.10
C VAL A 49 -8.28 -3.06 -0.30
N ILE A 50 -8.11 -1.93 -0.95
CA ILE A 50 -7.39 -1.81 -2.23
C ILE A 50 -6.18 -0.92 -2.07
N ASP A 51 -5.06 -1.34 -2.66
CA ASP A 51 -3.87 -0.52 -2.85
C ASP A 51 -3.49 -0.54 -4.34
N PRO A 52 -3.74 0.55 -5.10
CA PRO A 52 -3.50 0.58 -6.53
C PRO A 52 -2.04 0.84 -6.91
N MET A 53 -1.15 1.08 -5.94
CA MET A 53 0.28 1.36 -6.11
C MET A 53 1.10 0.61 -5.05
N SER A 54 0.85 -0.70 -4.97
CA SER A 54 1.26 -1.55 -3.85
C SER A 54 2.77 -1.65 -3.65
N GLY A 55 3.60 -1.34 -4.65
CA GLY A 55 5.06 -1.36 -4.55
C GLY A 55 5.58 -2.69 -4.04
N SER A 56 6.02 -2.74 -2.78
CA SER A 56 6.54 -3.95 -2.13
C SER A 56 5.50 -4.74 -1.30
N GLY A 57 4.27 -4.24 -1.18
CA GLY A 57 3.15 -4.97 -0.61
C GLY A 57 2.90 -4.76 0.89
N THR A 58 3.36 -3.66 1.51
CA THR A 58 3.08 -3.39 2.94
C THR A 58 1.59 -3.45 3.25
N THR A 59 0.74 -2.86 2.39
CA THR A 59 -0.72 -2.87 2.59
C THR A 59 -1.29 -4.27 2.57
N ILE A 60 -0.80 -5.14 1.68
CA ILE A 60 -1.22 -6.55 1.60
C ILE A 60 -0.90 -7.27 2.90
N ASP A 61 0.33 -7.16 3.39
CA ASP A 61 0.79 -7.87 4.57
C ASP A 61 -0.01 -7.46 5.82
N VAL A 62 -0.18 -6.15 6.03
CA VAL A 62 -0.92 -5.62 7.20
C VAL A 62 -2.42 -5.93 7.10
N ALA A 63 -3.04 -5.81 5.91
CA ALA A 63 -4.45 -6.11 5.73
C ALA A 63 -4.75 -7.59 6.00
N ASN A 64 -3.89 -8.50 5.52
CA ASN A 64 -4.01 -9.93 5.79
C ASN A 64 -3.88 -10.25 7.28
N GLU A 65 -2.89 -9.67 7.98
CA GLU A 65 -2.72 -9.84 9.43
C GLU A 65 -3.97 -9.40 10.19
N LEU A 66 -4.57 -8.28 9.77
CA LEU A 66 -5.79 -7.73 10.33
C LEU A 66 -7.07 -8.41 9.79
N LYS A 67 -6.97 -9.49 9.02
CA LYS A 67 -8.10 -10.25 8.44
C LYS A 67 -9.05 -9.40 7.59
N ARG A 68 -8.51 -8.41 6.88
CA ARG A 68 -9.20 -7.72 5.78
C ARG A 68 -9.00 -8.54 4.50
N LYS A 69 -9.92 -8.43 3.56
CA LYS A 69 -9.65 -8.85 2.18
C LYS A 69 -8.80 -7.77 1.55
N VAL A 70 -7.86 -8.14 0.69
CA VAL A 70 -6.97 -7.16 0.06
C VAL A 70 -6.70 -7.50 -1.38
N ILE A 71 -6.67 -6.48 -2.23
CA ILE A 71 -6.12 -6.58 -3.58
C ILE A 71 -5.08 -5.48 -3.76
N GLY A 72 -3.85 -5.90 -3.99
CA GLY A 72 -2.78 -5.00 -4.37
C GLY A 72 -2.57 -4.99 -5.87
N TYR A 73 -2.54 -3.80 -6.46
CA TYR A 73 -2.15 -3.58 -7.83
C TYR A 73 -0.84 -2.81 -7.90
N ASP A 74 -0.06 -3.07 -8.94
CA ASP A 74 1.07 -2.21 -9.30
C ASP A 74 1.34 -2.31 -10.81
N ILE A 75 1.88 -1.26 -11.42
CA ILE A 75 2.29 -1.31 -12.82
C ILE A 75 3.52 -2.21 -13.03
N ASN A 76 4.32 -2.37 -11.97
CA ASN A 76 5.54 -3.19 -11.94
C ASN A 76 5.54 -4.07 -10.68
N PRO A 77 4.74 -5.15 -10.64
CA PRO A 77 4.63 -6.03 -9.48
C PRO A 77 5.99 -6.57 -9.03
N THR A 78 6.26 -6.48 -7.74
CA THR A 78 7.50 -7.00 -7.13
C THR A 78 7.31 -8.37 -6.46
N ARG A 79 6.06 -8.82 -6.32
CA ARG A 79 5.64 -10.06 -5.68
C ARG A 79 4.52 -10.71 -6.49
N SER A 80 4.31 -12.01 -6.31
CA SER A 80 3.30 -12.79 -7.05
C SER A 80 1.86 -12.52 -6.63
N ASP A 81 1.65 -11.99 -5.42
CA ASP A 81 0.35 -11.59 -4.87
C ASP A 81 -0.05 -10.15 -5.24
N ILE A 82 0.81 -9.43 -5.97
CA ILE A 82 0.52 -8.12 -6.55
C ILE A 82 0.10 -8.30 -8.01
N ILE A 83 -1.07 -7.76 -8.37
CA ILE A 83 -1.62 -7.88 -9.71
C ILE A 83 -1.08 -6.75 -10.59
N LYS A 84 -0.53 -7.08 -11.76
CA LYS A 84 -0.09 -6.07 -12.73
C LYS A 84 -1.28 -5.24 -13.22
N ASN A 85 -1.34 -3.96 -12.89
CA ASN A 85 -2.40 -3.07 -13.36
C ASN A 85 -1.99 -1.60 -13.30
N ASP A 86 -2.61 -0.79 -14.16
CA ASP A 86 -2.46 0.66 -14.13
C ASP A 86 -3.44 1.26 -13.12
N ALA A 87 -2.94 2.03 -12.14
CA ALA A 87 -3.75 2.66 -11.10
C ALA A 87 -4.90 3.54 -11.65
N ARG A 88 -4.79 4.01 -12.90
CA ARG A 88 -5.82 4.80 -13.59
C ARG A 88 -7.00 3.96 -14.10
N LYS A 89 -6.89 2.63 -14.08
CA LYS A 89 -7.86 1.68 -14.62
C LYS A 89 -8.02 0.50 -13.68
N ILE A 90 -8.80 0.65 -12.61
CA ILE A 90 -9.04 -0.43 -11.65
C ILE A 90 -10.14 -1.36 -12.18
N PRO A 91 -9.89 -2.68 -12.34
CA PRO A 91 -10.85 -3.62 -12.92
C PRO A 91 -11.84 -4.15 -11.87
N LEU A 92 -12.47 -3.25 -11.12
CA LEU A 92 -13.47 -3.57 -10.09
C LEU A 92 -14.78 -2.86 -10.40
N GLN A 93 -15.88 -3.41 -9.89
CA GLN A 93 -17.18 -2.77 -10.01
C GLN A 93 -17.26 -1.57 -9.05
N ASP A 94 -18.06 -0.56 -9.41
CA ASP A 94 -18.29 0.59 -8.55
C ASP A 94 -18.93 0.16 -7.22
N ASN A 95 -18.60 0.88 -6.14
CA ASN A 95 -19.16 0.66 -4.79
C ASN A 95 -18.88 -0.73 -4.18
N THR A 96 -17.82 -1.43 -4.59
CA THR A 96 -17.44 -2.72 -3.99
C THR A 96 -16.28 -2.67 -3.00
N VAL A 97 -15.66 -1.50 -2.81
CA VAL A 97 -14.43 -1.34 -2.02
C VAL A 97 -14.73 -0.54 -0.76
N ASP A 98 -14.26 -1.02 0.39
CA ASP A 98 -14.53 -0.42 1.69
C ASP A 98 -13.42 0.58 2.09
N PHE A 99 -12.17 0.33 1.68
CA PHE A 99 -11.04 1.20 1.97
C PHE A 99 -10.01 1.21 0.84
N VAL A 100 -9.48 2.39 0.51
CA VAL A 100 -8.39 2.53 -0.47
C VAL A 100 -7.22 3.23 0.20
N PHE A 101 -6.05 2.60 0.18
CA PHE A 101 -4.78 3.24 0.52
C PHE A 101 -4.03 3.58 -0.76
N ILE A 102 -3.49 4.79 -0.88
CA ILE A 102 -2.66 5.18 -2.03
C ILE A 102 -1.46 5.96 -1.51
N ASP A 103 -0.27 5.51 -1.86
CA ASP A 103 1.00 6.22 -1.69
C ASP A 103 1.64 6.38 -3.08
N SER A 104 1.40 7.53 -3.70
CA SER A 104 1.82 7.76 -5.09
C SER A 104 3.33 7.93 -5.23
N PRO A 105 3.93 7.54 -6.37
CA PRO A 105 5.37 7.69 -6.57
C PRO A 105 5.83 9.15 -6.49
N TYR A 106 7.07 9.38 -6.05
CA TYR A 106 7.67 10.72 -5.92
C TYR A 106 8.12 11.31 -7.27
N SER A 107 7.25 11.31 -8.28
CA SER A 107 7.58 11.80 -9.62
C SER A 107 8.84 11.11 -10.18
N ASP A 108 9.63 11.79 -11.00
CA ASP A 108 10.84 11.30 -11.64
C ASP A 108 12.10 11.32 -10.75
N ASN A 109 11.98 11.70 -9.46
CA ASN A 109 13.07 11.68 -8.49
C ASN A 109 13.61 10.26 -8.23
N ILE A 110 12.75 9.25 -8.40
CA ILE A 110 13.09 7.83 -8.18
C ILE A 110 12.61 7.03 -9.39
N LYS A 111 13.46 6.12 -9.86
CA LYS A 111 13.11 5.20 -10.96
C LYS A 111 12.41 3.96 -10.41
N TYR A 112 11.09 3.97 -10.38
CA TYR A 112 10.27 2.84 -9.89
C TYR A 112 10.12 1.70 -10.90
N SER A 113 10.14 2.00 -12.20
CA SER A 113 9.88 1.02 -13.26
C SER A 113 10.39 1.49 -14.62
N ILE A 114 10.65 0.54 -15.53
CA ILE A 114 10.91 0.81 -16.95
C ILE A 114 9.61 0.94 -17.78
N GLU A 115 8.45 0.63 -17.21
CA GLU A 115 7.14 0.69 -17.88
C GLU A 115 6.83 2.11 -18.36
N LEU A 116 6.36 2.25 -19.61
CA LEU A 116 6.04 3.56 -20.20
C LEU A 116 4.86 4.23 -19.48
N ALA A 117 3.91 3.43 -19.00
CA ALA A 117 2.74 3.91 -18.28
C ALA A 117 3.01 4.29 -16.81
N CYS A 118 4.24 4.08 -16.30
CA CYS A 118 4.60 4.39 -14.92
C CYS A 118 4.47 5.89 -14.63
N ILE A 119 3.58 6.25 -13.70
CA ILE A 119 3.32 7.64 -13.31
C ILE A 119 4.53 8.26 -12.61
N GLY A 120 5.40 7.46 -11.97
CA GLY A 120 6.70 7.91 -11.43
C GLY A 120 7.73 8.31 -12.49
N LYS A 121 7.32 8.56 -13.73
CA LYS A 121 8.13 9.17 -14.80
C LYS A 121 7.57 10.52 -15.25
N ILE A 122 6.43 10.94 -14.72
CA ILE A 122 5.81 12.22 -15.04
C ILE A 122 6.50 13.27 -14.19
N SER A 123 7.34 14.09 -14.80
CA SER A 123 7.97 15.25 -14.15
C SER A 123 6.90 16.25 -13.71
N CYS A 124 7.02 16.77 -12.49
CA CYS A 124 6.09 17.71 -11.89
C CYS A 124 6.79 18.99 -11.42
#